data_AF-A0A316UAC8-F1
#
_entry.id   AF-A0A316UAC8-F1
#
_cell.length_a   1.000
_cell.length_b   1.000
_cell.length_c   1.000
_cell.angle_alpha   90.00
_cell.angle_beta   90.00
_cell.angle_gamma   90.00
#
_symmetry.space_group_name_H-M   'P 1'
#
loop_
_entity.id
_entity.type
_entity.pdbx_description
1 polymer ?
#
loop_
_entity_poly.entity_id
_entity_poly.type
_entity_poly.pdbx_seq_one_letter_code
_entity_poly.pdbx_strand_id
1 'polypeptide(L)'
;MYTAAVGAWGCVAVVQAPALASTSFSLACSQATQVASRALAGAARNFTTDAVCLAKKKSASTSRYTSRQSSDPYVLARTSQSHASSLALPSSSSQDDLPGEKFVSRSAFKLFQLEEKHHFLAPRKGKGRGRERVILDLGAAPGGWTQMALRLLRNSSSSVESSTEGQAEEGVVRRPPIFALDLLPLHPSVQALPGVNFIQGDFESEDVKKELAERVRLHRSQGGEEAIDDKVDVILSDMLANTTGSSLRDGALSLSLLHHLYHFAQRHLVASPSSFLVLKIFPSPEAEAFRRRMLQYSASSGKKRASVEEQSGAIKGGAFETVKTEKPPGSRKESREVYWVCKGFRGSEKCWTLDEWYEMEEAAG
;
A
#
# COMPACT_ATOMS: atom_id res chain seq x y z
N MET A 1 -34.27 -4.21 6.73
CA MET A 1 -34.65 -3.12 5.80
C MET A 1 -33.93 -1.85 6.21
N TYR A 2 -33.69 -0.92 5.29
CA TYR A 2 -32.81 0.25 5.44
C TYR A 2 -33.42 1.41 6.27
N THR A 3 -32.55 2.19 6.94
CA THR A 3 -32.67 3.65 7.26
C THR A 3 -33.88 4.12 8.13
N ALA A 4 -33.90 5.25 8.85
CA ALA A 4 -32.96 6.28 9.36
C ALA A 4 -33.77 7.26 10.27
N ALA A 5 -33.24 8.14 11.13
CA ALA A 5 -31.98 8.28 11.89
C ALA A 5 -32.09 9.50 12.85
N VAL A 6 -31.02 9.81 13.61
CA VAL A 6 -30.75 11.07 14.38
C VAL A 6 -31.61 11.36 15.63
N GLY A 7 -30.99 11.91 16.69
CA GLY A 7 -31.72 12.71 17.71
C GLY A 7 -31.26 12.59 19.16
N ALA A 8 -30.25 13.38 19.56
CA ALA A 8 -29.67 13.43 20.90
C ALA A 8 -30.66 13.65 22.07
N TRP A 9 -30.40 12.94 23.18
CA TRP A 9 -30.73 13.35 24.56
C TRP A 9 -29.38 13.68 25.25
N GLY A 10 -29.25 14.60 26.19
CA GLY A 10 -30.24 15.49 26.81
C GLY A 10 -29.80 15.82 28.25
N CYS A 11 -29.26 17.02 28.47
CA CYS A 11 -29.02 17.55 29.83
C CYS A 11 -29.91 18.76 30.06
N VAL A 12 -30.70 18.69 31.12
CA VAL A 12 -31.78 19.63 31.42
C VAL A 12 -31.25 20.88 32.13
N ALA A 13 -31.74 22.06 31.70
CA ALA A 13 -31.70 23.28 32.50
C ALA A 13 -33.11 23.87 32.55
N VAL A 14 -33.74 23.83 33.73
CA VAL A 14 -35.06 24.42 33.98
C VAL A 14 -34.88 25.89 34.35
N VAL A 15 -35.57 26.79 33.64
CA VAL A 15 -35.82 28.15 34.11
C VAL A 15 -37.30 28.45 33.89
N GLN A 16 -38.03 28.71 34.98
CA GLN A 16 -39.43 29.16 34.92
C GLN A 16 -39.51 30.59 34.38
N ALA A 17 -40.51 30.84 33.54
CA ALA A 17 -41.00 32.17 33.22
C ALA A 17 -42.51 32.23 33.51
N PRO A 18 -43.02 33.26 34.20
CA PRO A 18 -44.46 33.48 34.34
C PRO A 18 -45.03 34.05 33.04
N ALA A 19 -46.16 33.52 32.58
CA ALA A 19 -46.92 34.09 31.48
C ALA A 19 -47.80 35.25 31.96
N LEU A 20 -48.11 36.22 31.07
CA LEU A 20 -49.43 36.88 31.02
C LEU A 20 -49.63 37.71 29.73
N ALA A 21 -50.82 37.52 29.14
CA ALA A 21 -51.64 38.48 28.37
C ALA A 21 -51.07 39.25 27.15
N SER A 22 -51.42 38.74 25.96
CA SER A 22 -52.05 39.46 24.83
C SER A 22 -52.19 41.00 24.83
N THR A 23 -51.75 41.65 23.74
CA THR A 23 -52.66 42.32 22.78
C THR A 23 -51.93 42.74 21.50
N SER A 24 -52.66 42.83 20.38
CA SER A 24 -52.16 43.19 19.05
C SER A 24 -52.41 44.67 18.75
N PHE A 25 -51.47 45.39 18.11
CA PHE A 25 -51.72 46.09 16.84
C PHE A 25 -50.44 46.72 16.22
N SER A 26 -50.57 47.19 14.98
CA SER A 26 -49.51 47.66 14.09
C SER A 26 -49.19 49.16 14.21
N LEU A 27 -48.17 49.60 13.44
CA LEU A 27 -47.66 50.96 13.21
C LEU A 27 -46.89 51.67 14.35
N ALA A 28 -45.57 51.79 14.15
CA ALA A 28 -44.87 53.08 14.20
C ALA A 28 -43.47 52.95 13.55
N CYS A 29 -43.40 53.09 12.23
CA CYS A 29 -42.12 53.34 11.55
C CYS A 29 -41.86 54.86 11.53
N SER A 30 -40.58 55.25 11.65
CA SER A 30 -40.07 56.61 11.43
C SER A 30 -40.47 57.70 12.46
N GLN A 31 -39.65 57.83 13.52
CA GLN A 31 -38.99 59.10 13.86
C GLN A 31 -37.90 58.94 14.95
N ALA A 32 -37.05 59.95 15.10
CA ALA A 32 -36.02 60.13 16.14
C ALA A 32 -34.74 59.27 16.06
N THR A 33 -34.10 59.28 14.90
CA THR A 33 -32.65 59.12 14.75
C THR A 33 -31.88 60.24 15.50
N GLN A 34 -31.81 60.26 16.84
CA GLN A 34 -31.02 61.28 17.56
C GLN A 34 -30.66 61.06 19.07
N VAL A 35 -30.20 59.88 19.53
CA VAL A 35 -29.45 59.78 20.82
C VAL A 35 -28.30 58.74 20.82
N ALA A 36 -27.58 58.56 19.70
CA ALA A 36 -26.50 57.56 19.60
C ALA A 36 -25.17 58.12 19.07
N SER A 37 -24.88 59.40 19.31
CA SER A 37 -23.67 60.09 18.81
C SER A 37 -22.90 60.89 19.87
N ARG A 38 -23.12 60.63 21.17
CA ARG A 38 -22.36 61.23 22.28
C ARG A 38 -21.94 60.20 23.35
N ALA A 39 -21.17 59.19 22.93
CA ALA A 39 -20.43 58.30 23.82
C ALA A 39 -19.08 57.81 23.22
N LEU A 40 -18.53 58.55 22.24
CA LEU A 40 -17.27 58.22 21.56
C LEU A 40 -16.29 59.40 21.60
N ALA A 41 -15.97 59.87 22.81
CA ALA A 41 -14.89 60.83 23.05
C ALA A 41 -14.31 60.62 24.46
N GLY A 42 -13.23 59.84 24.57
CA GLY A 42 -12.46 59.75 25.83
C GLY A 42 -12.03 58.36 26.29
N ALA A 43 -11.23 57.62 25.50
CA ALA A 43 -10.24 56.65 25.98
C ALA A 43 -9.49 55.97 24.79
N ALA A 44 -8.76 56.73 24.00
CA ALA A 44 -7.82 56.15 23.03
C ALA A 44 -6.59 55.57 23.75
N ARG A 45 -6.75 54.38 24.36
CA ARG A 45 -5.63 53.51 24.76
C ARG A 45 -5.45 52.47 23.67
N ASN A 46 -4.29 52.50 23.01
CA ASN A 46 -3.93 51.54 21.96
C ASN A 46 -3.81 50.13 22.54
N PHE A 47 -4.92 49.39 22.56
CA PHE A 47 -4.87 47.93 22.63
C PHE A 47 -4.61 47.41 21.22
N THR A 48 -3.34 47.19 20.90
CA THR A 48 -2.98 46.22 19.88
C THR A 48 -3.50 44.86 20.34
N THR A 49 -4.52 44.34 19.66
CA THR A 49 -4.91 42.94 19.84
C THR A 49 -3.83 42.07 19.21
N ASP A 50 -2.72 41.89 19.93
CA ASP A 50 -1.76 40.84 19.63
C ASP A 50 -2.52 39.53 19.68
N ALA A 51 -2.77 38.97 18.49
CA ALA A 51 -3.32 37.65 18.35
C ALA A 51 -2.30 36.67 18.94
N VAL A 52 -2.45 36.31 20.20
CA VAL A 52 -1.61 35.33 20.90
C VAL A 52 -1.88 33.97 20.29
N CYS A 53 -1.23 33.73 19.15
CA CYS A 53 -1.21 32.45 18.47
C CYS A 53 -0.41 31.49 19.36
N LEU A 54 -1.12 30.79 20.25
CA LEU A 54 -0.60 29.67 21.04
C LEU A 54 -0.36 28.45 20.13
N ALA A 55 0.42 28.64 19.07
CA ALA A 55 1.03 27.58 18.30
C ALA A 55 1.98 26.82 19.23
N LYS A 56 1.49 25.71 19.81
CA LYS A 56 2.28 24.78 20.63
C LYS A 56 3.62 24.51 19.93
N LYS A 57 4.73 24.83 20.59
CA LYS A 57 6.09 24.60 20.04
C LYS A 57 6.18 23.14 19.56
N LYS A 58 6.39 22.95 18.26
CA LYS A 58 6.52 21.60 17.66
C LYS A 58 7.66 20.87 18.36
N SER A 59 7.44 19.59 18.71
CA SER A 59 8.49 18.74 19.27
C SER A 59 9.71 18.69 18.34
N ALA A 60 10.90 18.53 18.90
CA ALA A 60 12.13 18.40 18.13
C ALA A 60 12.08 17.23 17.12
N SER A 61 11.31 16.16 17.39
CA SER A 61 11.05 15.09 16.41
C SER A 61 10.15 15.57 15.27
N THR A 62 9.02 16.23 15.57
CA THR A 62 8.09 16.80 14.60
C THR A 62 8.77 17.82 13.68
N SER A 63 9.58 18.73 14.24
CA SER A 63 10.31 19.74 13.48
C SER A 63 11.29 19.11 12.48
N ARG A 64 12.12 18.16 12.95
CA ARG A 64 13.02 17.37 12.10
C ARG A 64 12.27 16.59 11.03
N TYR A 65 11.13 15.98 11.35
CA TYR A 65 10.30 15.28 10.37
C TYR A 65 9.79 16.22 9.27
N THR A 66 9.25 17.39 9.63
CA THR A 66 8.74 18.36 8.66
C THR A 66 9.84 18.93 7.76
N SER A 67 11.00 19.26 8.33
CA SER A 67 12.17 19.73 7.58
C SER A 67 12.70 18.69 6.59
N ARG A 68 12.67 17.40 6.96
CA ARG A 68 12.99 16.30 6.04
C ARG A 68 11.96 16.15 4.91
N GLN A 69 10.66 16.34 5.17
CA GLN A 69 9.66 16.23 4.10
C GLN A 69 9.84 17.31 3.02
N SER A 70 10.21 18.53 3.41
CA SER A 70 10.42 19.64 2.46
C SER A 70 11.65 19.49 1.55
N SER A 71 12.66 18.71 1.95
CA SER A 71 13.91 18.52 1.19
C SER A 71 14.05 17.14 0.55
N ASP A 72 13.11 16.22 0.77
CA ASP A 72 13.20 14.87 0.21
C ASP A 72 12.76 14.85 -1.26
N PRO A 73 13.63 14.43 -2.19
CA PRO A 73 13.37 14.54 -3.63
C PRO A 73 12.16 13.71 -4.07
N TYR A 74 11.86 12.62 -3.38
CA TYR A 74 10.70 11.77 -3.68
C TYR A 74 9.39 12.36 -3.12
N VAL A 75 9.45 13.17 -2.07
CA VAL A 75 8.28 13.95 -1.60
C VAL A 75 7.98 15.12 -2.55
N LEU A 76 9.00 15.73 -3.15
CA LEU A 76 8.84 16.76 -4.18
C LEU A 76 8.33 16.15 -5.50
N ALA A 77 8.94 15.07 -5.98
CA ALA A 77 8.56 14.40 -7.23
C ALA A 77 7.16 13.78 -7.21
N ARG A 78 6.61 13.40 -6.04
CA ARG A 78 5.19 12.98 -5.95
C ARG A 78 4.20 14.12 -6.18
N THR A 79 4.65 15.37 -6.10
CA THR A 79 3.79 16.57 -6.08
C THR A 79 3.96 17.44 -7.33
N SER A 80 5.10 17.35 -8.02
CA SER A 80 5.40 18.09 -9.25
C SER A 80 6.00 17.19 -10.33
N GLN A 81 5.44 17.26 -11.53
CA GLN A 81 5.98 16.60 -12.72
C GLN A 81 7.41 17.05 -13.06
N SER A 82 7.76 18.33 -12.83
CA SER A 82 9.11 18.84 -13.16
C SER A 82 10.22 18.10 -12.40
N HIS A 83 9.96 17.72 -11.15
CA HIS A 83 10.85 16.88 -10.36
C HIS A 83 10.75 15.39 -10.71
N ALA A 84 9.60 14.94 -11.22
CA ALA A 84 9.44 13.57 -11.68
C ALA A 84 10.30 13.27 -12.92
N SER A 85 10.37 14.19 -13.89
CA SER A 85 11.23 14.06 -15.07
C SER A 85 12.72 13.92 -14.73
N SER A 86 13.19 14.60 -13.66
CA SER A 86 14.56 14.48 -13.17
C SER A 86 14.89 13.11 -12.56
N LEU A 87 13.89 12.26 -12.28
CA LEU A 87 14.06 10.91 -11.74
C LEU A 87 13.84 9.82 -12.80
N ALA A 88 13.89 10.18 -14.09
CA ALA A 88 13.70 9.28 -15.23
C ALA A 88 12.38 8.46 -15.18
N LEU A 89 11.34 9.04 -14.56
CA LEU A 89 10.07 8.35 -14.40
C LEU A 89 9.32 8.20 -15.73
N PRO A 90 8.45 7.17 -15.88
CA PRO A 90 7.75 6.92 -17.13
C PRO A 90 6.86 8.12 -17.48
N SER A 91 7.20 8.83 -18.55
CA SER A 91 6.39 9.93 -19.07
C SER A 91 5.02 9.42 -19.51
N SER A 92 3.97 10.20 -19.22
CA SER A 92 2.66 10.05 -19.84
C SER A 92 2.67 10.92 -21.09
N SER A 93 2.79 10.28 -22.26
CA SER A 93 2.87 10.96 -23.57
C SER A 93 1.54 10.95 -24.34
N SER A 94 0.44 10.55 -23.70
CA SER A 94 -0.88 10.40 -24.30
C SER A 94 -1.97 11.01 -23.41
N GLN A 95 -2.93 11.65 -24.06
CA GLN A 95 -3.90 12.61 -23.52
C GLN A 95 -5.03 11.98 -22.66
N ASP A 96 -4.94 10.67 -22.40
CA ASP A 96 -5.82 9.90 -21.52
C ASP A 96 -5.23 9.80 -20.10
N ASP A 97 -5.12 10.95 -19.43
CA ASP A 97 -4.56 11.01 -18.09
C ASP A 97 -5.53 10.42 -17.04
N LEU A 98 -5.00 9.54 -16.19
CA LEU A 98 -5.65 9.23 -14.92
C LEU A 98 -5.72 10.54 -14.11
N PRO A 99 -6.87 10.87 -13.47
CA PRO A 99 -6.99 12.09 -12.68
C PRO A 99 -6.05 12.05 -11.47
N GLY A 100 -4.88 12.67 -11.61
CA GLY A 100 -3.86 12.77 -10.58
C GLY A 100 -2.45 12.51 -11.07
N GLU A 101 -1.77 13.56 -11.53
CA GLU A 101 -0.30 13.57 -11.78
C GLU A 101 0.55 13.34 -10.51
N LYS A 102 -0.09 13.14 -9.35
CA LYS A 102 0.52 13.13 -8.03
C LYS A 102 0.37 11.77 -7.36
N PHE A 103 1.48 11.16 -6.95
CA PHE A 103 1.45 9.93 -6.18
C PHE A 103 1.04 10.22 -4.72
N VAL A 104 0.11 9.41 -4.20
CA VAL A 104 -0.40 9.56 -2.82
C VAL A 104 0.67 9.31 -1.76
N SER A 105 1.71 8.54 -2.12
CA SER A 105 2.87 8.26 -1.27
C SER A 105 4.17 8.29 -2.07
N ARG A 106 5.27 8.71 -1.42
CA ARG A 106 6.64 8.56 -1.94
C ARG A 106 7.11 7.11 -2.04
N SER A 107 6.42 6.15 -1.41
CA SER A 107 6.80 4.72 -1.52
C SER A 107 6.66 4.19 -2.94
N ALA A 108 5.79 4.80 -3.76
CA ALA A 108 5.61 4.53 -5.19
C ALA A 108 6.94 4.43 -5.96
N PHE A 109 7.90 5.32 -5.69
CA PHE A 109 9.19 5.34 -6.39
C PHE A 109 10.10 4.17 -6.04
N LYS A 110 9.89 3.52 -4.89
CA LYS A 110 10.60 2.27 -4.55
C LYS A 110 10.15 1.14 -5.46
N LEU A 111 8.84 1.01 -5.69
CA LEU A 111 8.30 -0.01 -6.59
C LEU A 111 8.80 0.19 -8.02
N PHE A 112 8.82 1.44 -8.51
CA PHE A 112 9.40 1.78 -9.80
C PHE A 112 10.84 1.29 -9.96
N GLN A 113 11.70 1.57 -8.99
CA GLN A 113 13.12 1.19 -9.01
C GLN A 113 13.33 -0.33 -8.87
N LEU A 114 12.44 -1.02 -8.14
CA LEU A 114 12.44 -2.48 -8.07
C LEU A 114 11.99 -3.09 -9.42
N GLU A 115 10.95 -2.54 -10.05
CA GLU A 115 10.49 -3.02 -11.36
C GLU A 115 11.53 -2.77 -12.46
N GLU A 116 12.17 -1.61 -12.48
CA GLU A 116 13.26 -1.28 -13.41
C GLU A 116 14.40 -2.31 -13.37
N LYS A 117 14.72 -2.83 -12.18
CA LYS A 117 15.81 -3.78 -11.99
C LYS A 117 15.40 -5.25 -12.20
N HIS A 118 14.14 -5.60 -11.94
CA HIS A 118 13.71 -7.00 -11.86
C HIS A 118 12.65 -7.42 -12.89
N HIS A 119 11.85 -6.49 -13.42
CA HIS A 119 10.78 -6.72 -14.39
C HIS A 119 9.81 -7.85 -13.97
N PHE A 120 9.14 -7.66 -12.83
CA PHE A 120 8.15 -8.60 -12.29
C PHE A 120 6.70 -8.27 -12.69
N LEU A 121 6.35 -7.00 -12.92
CA LEU A 121 5.00 -6.58 -13.28
C LEU A 121 4.64 -6.93 -14.74
N ALA A 122 5.53 -6.68 -15.69
CA ALA A 122 5.26 -6.95 -17.10
C ALA A 122 5.81 -8.33 -17.55
N PRO A 123 5.10 -9.09 -18.42
CA PRO A 123 5.69 -10.23 -19.11
C PRO A 123 6.86 -9.79 -19.99
N ARG A 124 8.01 -10.49 -19.91
CA ARG A 124 9.12 -10.27 -20.84
C ARG A 124 8.72 -10.68 -22.26
N LYS A 125 8.93 -9.80 -23.24
CA LYS A 125 8.75 -10.11 -24.67
C LYS A 125 9.56 -11.36 -25.05
N GLY A 126 8.92 -12.36 -25.69
CA GLY A 126 9.62 -13.38 -26.50
C GLY A 126 9.59 -14.86 -26.08
N LYS A 127 8.96 -15.29 -24.98
CA LYS A 127 8.80 -16.73 -24.67
C LYS A 127 7.46 -17.10 -24.00
N GLY A 128 6.66 -17.91 -24.68
CA GLY A 128 5.43 -18.53 -24.18
C GLY A 128 4.15 -17.70 -24.41
N ARG A 129 3.00 -18.38 -24.52
CA ARG A 129 1.66 -17.73 -24.62
C ARG A 129 1.46 -16.83 -23.39
N GLY A 130 1.50 -15.51 -23.62
CA GLY A 130 1.42 -14.52 -22.56
C GLY A 130 0.01 -14.38 -22.03
N ARG A 131 -0.30 -15.08 -20.92
CA ARG A 131 -1.47 -14.72 -20.11
C ARG A 131 -1.21 -13.43 -19.35
N GLU A 132 -2.27 -12.69 -19.07
CA GLU A 132 -2.22 -11.51 -18.22
C GLU A 132 -1.77 -11.88 -16.80
N ARG A 133 -0.87 -11.07 -16.22
CA ARG A 133 -0.45 -11.27 -14.83
C ARG A 133 -1.49 -10.70 -13.88
N VAL A 134 -1.91 -11.51 -12.92
CA VAL A 134 -2.68 -11.04 -11.77
C VAL A 134 -1.70 -10.61 -10.68
N ILE A 135 -1.86 -9.38 -10.18
CA ILE A 135 -0.96 -8.76 -9.20
C ILE A 135 -1.74 -8.47 -7.91
N LEU A 136 -1.11 -8.77 -6.78
CA LEU A 136 -1.62 -8.49 -5.44
C LEU A 136 -0.70 -7.53 -4.71
N ASP A 137 -1.24 -6.40 -4.24
CA ASP A 137 -0.56 -5.40 -3.41
C ASP A 137 -1.06 -5.56 -1.96
N LEU A 138 -0.25 -6.18 -1.10
CA LEU A 138 -0.54 -6.39 0.33
C LEU A 138 0.03 -5.23 1.15
N GLY A 139 -0.78 -4.64 2.03
CA GLY A 139 -0.43 -3.37 2.69
C GLY A 139 -0.52 -2.19 1.74
N ALA A 140 -1.51 -2.23 0.85
CA ALA A 140 -1.60 -1.28 -0.24
C ALA A 140 -1.78 0.17 0.24
N ALA A 141 -2.36 0.44 1.42
CA ALA A 141 -2.73 1.78 1.86
C ALA A 141 -1.51 2.69 2.06
N PRO A 142 -1.54 3.96 1.60
CA PRO A 142 -2.68 4.69 1.02
C PRO A 142 -2.89 4.47 -0.49
N GLY A 143 -2.15 3.58 -1.15
CA GLY A 143 -2.30 3.20 -2.56
C GLY A 143 -1.10 3.51 -3.45
N GLY A 144 0.05 3.87 -2.88
CA GLY A 144 1.20 4.34 -3.66
C GLY A 144 1.84 3.29 -4.57
N TRP A 145 1.87 2.02 -4.13
CA TRP A 145 2.38 0.91 -4.93
C TRP A 145 1.37 0.51 -6.01
N THR A 146 0.11 0.28 -5.64
CA THR A 146 -1.04 0.13 -6.56
C THR A 146 -1.04 1.17 -7.70
N GLN A 147 -0.93 2.47 -7.40
CA GLN A 147 -0.87 3.55 -8.41
C GLN A 147 0.30 3.37 -9.39
N MET A 148 1.50 3.08 -8.87
CA MET A 148 2.70 2.94 -9.69
C MET A 148 2.63 1.68 -10.56
N ALA A 149 2.14 0.57 -10.00
CA ALA A 149 1.97 -0.67 -10.74
C ALA A 149 0.99 -0.51 -11.92
N LEU A 150 -0.17 0.14 -11.72
CA LEU A 150 -1.09 0.48 -12.82
C LEU A 150 -0.42 1.30 -13.92
N ARG A 151 0.37 2.33 -13.55
CA ARG A 151 1.09 3.18 -14.51
C ARG A 151 2.10 2.37 -15.34
N LEU A 152 2.87 1.50 -14.69
CA LEU A 152 3.90 0.69 -15.34
C LEU A 152 3.33 -0.37 -16.28
N LEU A 153 2.22 -0.99 -15.89
CA LEU A 153 1.50 -1.96 -16.73
C LEU A 153 0.92 -1.30 -17.97
N ARG A 154 0.24 -0.13 -17.83
CA ARG A 154 -0.31 0.62 -18.96
C ARG A 154 0.75 0.97 -19.99
N ASN A 155 1.88 1.53 -19.53
CA ASN A 155 2.99 1.92 -20.40
C ASN A 155 3.68 0.71 -21.07
N SER A 156 3.55 -0.49 -20.51
CA SER A 156 4.04 -1.73 -21.13
C SER A 156 3.14 -2.16 -22.28
N SER A 157 1.81 -2.12 -22.10
CA SER A 157 0.81 -2.52 -23.11
C SER A 157 0.81 -1.61 -24.34
N SER A 158 0.89 -0.29 -24.16
CA SER A 158 0.91 0.68 -25.26
C SER A 158 2.11 0.55 -26.22
N SER A 159 3.12 -0.28 -25.87
CA SER A 159 4.29 -0.58 -26.70
C SER A 159 4.14 -1.83 -27.57
N VAL A 160 2.92 -2.40 -27.66
CA VAL A 160 2.62 -3.66 -28.37
C VAL A 160 1.63 -3.45 -29.53
N GLU A 161 0.79 -2.41 -29.48
CA GLU A 161 -0.29 -2.18 -30.46
C GLU A 161 0.19 -1.62 -31.82
N SER A 162 1.45 -1.21 -31.96
CA SER A 162 1.97 -0.58 -33.19
C SER A 162 2.51 -1.56 -34.24
N SER A 163 1.95 -2.78 -34.36
CA SER A 163 2.52 -3.82 -35.25
C SER A 163 1.55 -4.81 -35.90
N THR A 164 0.23 -4.61 -35.78
CA THR A 164 -0.76 -5.40 -36.56
C THR A 164 -1.88 -4.51 -37.06
N GLU A 165 -1.84 -4.17 -38.34
CA GLU A 165 -2.98 -3.63 -39.09
C GLU A 165 -4.04 -4.73 -39.25
N GLY A 166 -4.90 -4.86 -38.25
CA GLY A 166 -6.05 -5.74 -38.25
C GLY A 166 -7.19 -5.04 -37.53
N GLN A 167 -8.39 -5.04 -38.12
CA GLN A 167 -9.56 -4.33 -37.60
C GLN A 167 -9.98 -4.91 -36.23
N ALA A 168 -9.47 -4.31 -35.15
CA ALA A 168 -9.98 -4.50 -33.81
C ALA A 168 -11.18 -3.57 -33.61
N GLU A 169 -12.31 -4.13 -33.14
CA GLU A 169 -13.48 -3.33 -32.78
C GLU A 169 -13.17 -2.37 -31.62
N GLU A 170 -13.97 -1.31 -31.55
CA GLU A 170 -13.70 -0.14 -30.72
C GLU A 170 -13.73 -0.44 -29.21
N GLY A 171 -12.55 -0.41 -28.57
CA GLY A 171 -12.43 0.27 -27.27
C GLY A 171 -12.57 -0.53 -25.97
N VAL A 172 -12.10 -1.78 -25.85
CA VAL A 172 -11.89 -2.43 -24.53
C VAL A 172 -10.41 -2.76 -24.29
N VAL A 173 -9.64 -1.75 -23.88
CA VAL A 173 -8.30 -1.95 -23.29
C VAL A 173 -8.48 -2.67 -21.95
N ARG A 174 -8.33 -4.00 -21.95
CA ARG A 174 -8.26 -4.80 -20.72
C ARG A 174 -7.04 -4.34 -19.92
N ARG A 175 -7.30 -3.77 -18.74
CA ARG A 175 -6.27 -3.34 -17.80
C ARG A 175 -5.95 -4.51 -16.87
N PRO A 176 -4.69 -4.89 -16.68
CA PRO A 176 -4.34 -5.98 -15.78
C PRO A 176 -4.83 -5.68 -14.36
N PRO A 177 -5.47 -6.66 -13.70
CA PRO A 177 -6.10 -6.43 -12.42
C PRO A 177 -5.03 -6.30 -11.34
N ILE A 178 -5.13 -5.23 -10.57
CA ILE A 178 -4.41 -5.12 -9.31
C ILE A 178 -5.41 -5.34 -8.20
N PHE A 179 -5.28 -6.47 -7.52
CA PHE A 179 -5.93 -6.70 -6.24
C PHE A 179 -5.13 -5.95 -5.18
N ALA A 180 -5.78 -5.06 -4.46
CA ALA A 180 -5.18 -4.29 -3.38
C ALA A 180 -5.83 -4.72 -2.07
N LEU A 181 -5.04 -5.02 -1.05
CA LEU A 181 -5.52 -5.53 0.23
C LEU A 181 -4.82 -4.78 1.37
N ASP A 182 -5.63 -4.17 2.24
CA ASP A 182 -5.14 -3.50 3.45
C ASP A 182 -6.24 -3.45 4.54
N LEU A 183 -5.82 -3.33 5.80
CA LEU A 183 -6.70 -3.06 6.95
C LEU A 183 -7.33 -1.66 6.83
N LEU A 184 -6.57 -0.70 6.31
CA LEU A 184 -6.93 0.70 6.15
C LEU A 184 -7.47 0.96 4.74
N PRO A 185 -8.39 1.93 4.56
CA PRO A 185 -8.88 2.28 3.24
C PRO A 185 -7.75 2.86 2.38
N LEU A 186 -7.77 2.56 1.07
CA LEU A 186 -6.97 3.31 0.10
C LEU A 186 -7.38 4.78 0.08
N HIS A 187 -6.48 5.64 -0.39
CA HIS A 187 -6.86 7.01 -0.71
C HIS A 187 -7.95 7.00 -1.81
N PRO A 188 -9.03 7.80 -1.70
CA PRO A 188 -10.17 7.71 -2.63
C PRO A 188 -9.80 7.85 -4.11
N SER A 189 -8.81 8.69 -4.44
CA SER A 189 -8.31 8.85 -5.81
C SER A 189 -7.52 7.66 -6.36
N VAL A 190 -7.20 6.65 -5.53
CA VAL A 190 -6.61 5.38 -5.94
C VAL A 190 -7.68 4.31 -6.04
N GLN A 191 -8.57 4.24 -5.06
CA GLN A 191 -9.67 3.28 -5.05
C GLN A 191 -10.62 3.45 -6.24
N ALA A 192 -10.79 4.68 -6.73
CA ALA A 192 -11.61 4.99 -7.90
C ALA A 192 -10.91 4.75 -9.26
N LEU A 193 -9.67 4.26 -9.29
CA LEU A 193 -8.94 4.05 -10.55
C LEU A 193 -9.38 2.75 -11.24
N PRO A 194 -9.74 2.78 -12.55
CA PRO A 194 -10.14 1.57 -13.26
C PRO A 194 -8.96 0.59 -13.36
N GLY A 195 -9.16 -0.63 -12.85
CA GLY A 195 -8.15 -1.68 -12.69
C GLY A 195 -7.80 -2.02 -11.22
N VAL A 196 -8.19 -1.16 -10.27
CA VAL A 196 -8.01 -1.44 -8.83
C VAL A 196 -9.19 -2.25 -8.29
N ASN A 197 -8.88 -3.43 -7.75
CA ASN A 197 -9.82 -4.31 -7.07
C ASN A 197 -9.49 -4.32 -5.58
N PHE A 198 -9.97 -3.32 -4.84
CA PHE A 198 -9.66 -3.17 -3.41
C PHE A 198 -10.51 -4.10 -2.53
N ILE A 199 -9.87 -4.75 -1.57
CA ILE A 199 -10.47 -5.53 -0.48
C ILE A 199 -9.96 -4.92 0.83
N GLN A 200 -10.87 -4.44 1.68
CA GLN A 200 -10.49 -3.90 2.99
C GLN A 200 -10.66 -4.96 4.07
N GLY A 201 -9.57 -5.32 4.75
CA GLY A 201 -9.60 -6.29 5.83
C GLY A 201 -8.22 -6.85 6.16
N ASP A 202 -8.19 -7.78 7.10
CA ASP A 202 -6.99 -8.52 7.46
C ASP A 202 -6.71 -9.62 6.42
N PHE A 203 -5.51 -9.68 5.85
CA PHE A 203 -5.14 -10.72 4.89
C PHE A 203 -5.09 -12.12 5.52
N GLU A 204 -5.04 -12.20 6.85
CA GLU A 204 -5.14 -13.45 7.61
C GLU A 204 -6.57 -13.90 7.87
N SER A 205 -7.58 -13.04 7.64
CA SER A 205 -8.99 -13.42 7.74
C SER A 205 -9.40 -14.39 6.63
N GLU A 206 -10.06 -15.49 7.01
CA GLU A 206 -10.58 -16.47 6.05
C GLU A 206 -11.60 -15.87 5.08
N ASP A 207 -12.39 -14.87 5.51
CA ASP A 207 -13.39 -14.24 4.63
C ASP A 207 -12.72 -13.33 3.59
N VAL A 208 -11.63 -12.65 3.96
CA VAL A 208 -10.80 -11.86 3.03
C VAL A 208 -10.06 -12.78 2.04
N LYS A 209 -9.56 -13.94 2.49
CA LYS A 209 -8.93 -14.95 1.61
C LYS A 209 -9.93 -15.54 0.62
N LYS A 210 -11.16 -15.84 1.05
CA LYS A 210 -12.26 -16.30 0.17
C LYS A 210 -12.62 -15.23 -0.85
N GLU A 211 -12.85 -14.00 -0.42
CA GLU A 211 -13.20 -12.89 -1.31
C GLU A 211 -12.09 -12.64 -2.36
N LEU A 212 -10.81 -12.68 -1.96
CA LEU A 212 -9.70 -12.62 -2.90
C LEU A 212 -9.73 -13.78 -3.91
N ALA A 213 -9.89 -15.02 -3.43
CA ALA A 213 -9.93 -16.20 -4.29
C ALA A 213 -11.09 -16.15 -5.29
N GLU A 214 -12.28 -15.72 -4.85
CA GLU A 214 -13.46 -15.56 -5.71
C GLU A 214 -13.25 -14.48 -6.78
N ARG A 215 -12.76 -13.30 -6.39
CA ARG A 215 -12.50 -12.21 -7.34
C ARG A 215 -11.37 -12.54 -8.33
N VAL A 216 -10.33 -13.28 -7.90
CA VAL A 216 -9.27 -13.77 -8.80
C VAL A 216 -9.81 -14.80 -9.79
N ARG A 217 -10.60 -15.79 -9.33
CA ARG A 217 -11.26 -16.77 -10.22
C ARG A 217 -12.17 -16.09 -11.25
N LEU A 218 -12.97 -15.11 -10.82
CA LEU A 218 -13.85 -14.34 -11.69
C LEU A 218 -13.07 -13.57 -12.77
N HIS A 219 -11.91 -13.01 -12.43
CA HIS A 219 -11.05 -12.38 -13.44
C HIS A 219 -10.50 -13.41 -14.43
N ARG A 220 -9.95 -14.52 -13.93
CA ARG A 220 -9.40 -15.61 -14.75
C ARG A 220 -10.44 -16.19 -15.71
N SER A 221 -11.69 -16.37 -15.29
CA SER A 221 -12.76 -16.89 -16.15
C SER A 221 -13.08 -15.98 -17.35
N GLN A 222 -12.93 -14.66 -17.20
CA GLN A 222 -13.13 -13.68 -18.30
C GLN A 222 -11.99 -13.72 -19.34
N GLY A 223 -10.86 -14.36 -19.01
CA GLY A 223 -9.73 -14.61 -19.91
C GLY A 223 -9.89 -15.84 -20.81
N GLY A 224 -10.91 -16.67 -20.61
CA GLY A 224 -11.12 -17.90 -21.39
C GLY A 224 -10.13 -19.03 -21.09
N GLU A 225 -9.53 -19.05 -19.89
CA GLU A 225 -8.66 -20.16 -19.45
C GLU A 225 -9.51 -21.37 -19.02
N GLU A 226 -9.24 -22.56 -19.59
CA GLU A 226 -9.98 -23.80 -19.29
C GLU A 226 -9.80 -24.28 -17.82
N ALA A 227 -8.69 -23.90 -17.19
CA ALA A 227 -8.38 -24.21 -15.80
C ALA A 227 -8.30 -22.90 -14.99
N ILE A 228 -9.38 -22.57 -14.27
CA ILE A 228 -9.51 -21.33 -13.50
C ILE A 228 -8.86 -21.52 -12.12
N ASP A 229 -7.60 -21.10 -11.98
CA ASP A 229 -6.91 -21.03 -10.69
C ASP A 229 -7.38 -19.85 -9.81
N ASP A 230 -7.17 -19.94 -8.49
CA ASP A 230 -7.42 -18.84 -7.53
C ASP A 230 -6.15 -18.08 -7.16
N LYS A 231 -5.14 -18.10 -8.04
CA LYS A 231 -3.77 -17.72 -7.72
C LYS A 231 -3.28 -16.51 -8.52
N VAL A 232 -2.42 -15.75 -7.85
CA VAL A 232 -1.81 -14.53 -8.38
C VAL A 232 -0.40 -14.84 -8.89
N ASP A 233 0.07 -14.10 -9.89
CA ASP A 233 1.42 -14.29 -10.45
C ASP A 233 2.48 -13.47 -9.71
N VAL A 234 2.06 -12.37 -9.06
CA VAL A 234 2.94 -11.45 -8.33
C VAL A 234 2.28 -11.04 -7.01
N ILE A 235 3.00 -11.20 -5.90
CA ILE A 235 2.65 -10.61 -4.61
C ILE A 235 3.67 -9.52 -4.28
N LEU A 236 3.18 -8.33 -3.96
CA LEU A 236 3.94 -7.18 -3.49
C LEU A 236 3.57 -6.90 -2.03
N SER A 237 4.55 -6.50 -1.21
CA SER A 237 4.32 -6.06 0.16
C SER A 237 5.32 -4.97 0.59
N ASP A 238 4.82 -3.75 0.82
CA ASP A 238 5.53 -2.67 1.53
C ASP A 238 5.10 -2.59 3.02
N MET A 239 4.40 -3.62 3.52
CA MET A 239 3.93 -3.70 4.91
C MET A 239 5.08 -3.64 5.91
N LEU A 240 4.79 -3.03 7.06
CA LEU A 240 5.63 -3.10 8.25
C LEU A 240 4.75 -2.84 9.48
N ALA A 241 5.04 -3.51 10.59
CA ALA A 241 4.42 -3.17 11.87
C ALA A 241 4.79 -1.75 12.32
N ASN A 242 3.97 -1.17 13.19
CA ASN A 242 4.26 0.13 13.83
C ASN A 242 5.60 0.06 14.57
N THR A 243 6.55 0.90 14.17
CA THR A 243 7.90 0.88 14.74
C THR A 243 7.93 1.45 16.15
N THR A 244 8.62 0.73 17.03
CA THR A 244 8.77 1.04 18.45
C THR A 244 10.04 1.83 18.73
N GLY A 245 10.97 1.85 17.77
CA GLY A 245 12.29 2.47 17.91
C GLY A 245 13.33 1.54 18.54
N SER A 246 12.92 0.38 19.07
CA SER A 246 13.83 -0.68 19.49
C SER A 246 14.21 -1.54 18.29
N SER A 247 15.47 -1.50 17.88
CA SER A 247 15.98 -2.24 16.72
C SER A 247 15.74 -3.75 16.78
N LEU A 248 15.71 -4.33 17.98
CA LEU A 248 15.43 -5.75 18.22
C LEU A 248 13.93 -6.05 18.06
N ARG A 249 13.06 -5.30 18.76
CA ARG A 249 11.60 -5.50 18.71
C ARG A 249 11.04 -5.23 17.31
N ASP A 250 11.52 -4.19 16.64
CA ASP A 250 11.10 -3.86 15.28
C ASP A 250 11.59 -4.91 14.26
N GLY A 251 12.71 -5.59 14.54
CA GLY A 251 13.16 -6.76 13.78
C GLY A 251 12.26 -7.98 13.98
N ALA A 252 11.97 -8.34 15.23
CA ALA A 252 11.07 -9.45 15.56
C ALA A 252 9.65 -9.28 14.99
N LEU A 253 9.09 -8.06 15.05
CA LEU A 253 7.81 -7.75 14.42
C LEU A 253 7.87 -7.85 12.89
N SER A 254 8.99 -7.47 12.27
CA SER A 254 9.19 -7.67 10.83
C SER A 254 9.34 -9.15 10.43
N LEU A 255 9.89 -9.99 11.31
CA LEU A 255 10.03 -11.44 11.11
C LEU A 255 8.68 -12.16 11.22
N SER A 256 7.91 -11.87 12.27
CA SER A 256 6.56 -12.43 12.43
C SER A 256 5.70 -12.11 11.19
N LEU A 257 5.62 -10.84 10.79
CA LEU A 257 4.88 -10.43 9.59
C LEU A 257 5.36 -11.13 8.30
N LEU A 258 6.68 -11.35 8.17
CA LEU A 258 7.27 -12.11 7.07
C LEU A 258 6.80 -13.57 7.04
N HIS A 259 6.60 -14.23 8.19
CA HIS A 259 6.09 -15.60 8.26
C HIS A 259 4.64 -15.67 7.79
N HIS A 260 3.76 -14.79 8.30
CA HIS A 260 2.36 -14.72 7.86
C HIS A 260 2.25 -14.43 6.35
N LEU A 261 3.06 -13.50 5.83
CA LEU A 261 3.18 -13.21 4.40
C LEU A 261 3.66 -14.41 3.56
N TYR A 262 4.64 -15.17 4.05
CA TYR A 262 5.15 -16.34 3.35
C TYR A 262 4.13 -17.48 3.33
N HIS A 263 3.48 -17.76 4.46
CA HIS A 263 2.40 -18.75 4.56
C HIS A 263 1.25 -18.41 3.61
N PHE A 264 0.82 -17.14 3.58
CA PHE A 264 -0.15 -16.64 2.61
C PHE A 264 0.33 -16.85 1.16
N ALA A 265 1.58 -16.50 0.85
CA ALA A 265 2.14 -16.69 -0.49
C ALA A 265 2.18 -18.18 -0.91
N GLN A 266 2.44 -19.12 0.01
CA GLN A 266 2.40 -20.56 -0.31
C GLN A 266 1.03 -21.00 -0.85
N ARG A 267 -0.07 -20.46 -0.32
CA ARG A 267 -1.43 -20.79 -0.76
C ARG A 267 -1.86 -20.02 -2.02
N HIS A 268 -1.51 -18.73 -2.13
CA HIS A 268 -2.07 -17.82 -3.13
C HIS A 268 -1.16 -17.51 -4.33
N LEU A 269 0.14 -17.80 -4.27
CA LEU A 269 1.07 -17.57 -5.39
C LEU A 269 1.08 -18.77 -6.35
N VAL A 270 1.05 -18.48 -7.66
CA VAL A 270 1.20 -19.49 -8.73
C VAL A 270 2.60 -20.12 -8.64
N ALA A 271 2.70 -21.44 -8.67
CA ALA A 271 3.99 -22.14 -8.80
C ALA A 271 4.47 -22.04 -10.26
N SER A 272 5.39 -21.11 -10.53
CA SER A 272 5.94 -20.87 -11.87
C SER A 272 7.30 -20.16 -11.80
N PRO A 273 8.24 -20.45 -12.73
CA PRO A 273 9.47 -19.67 -12.94
C PRO A 273 9.23 -18.17 -13.22
N SER A 274 8.01 -17.81 -13.64
CA SER A 274 7.60 -16.43 -13.91
C SER A 274 7.00 -15.70 -12.70
N SER A 275 6.72 -16.40 -11.58
CA SER A 275 6.08 -15.81 -10.40
C SER A 275 7.05 -15.02 -9.53
N PHE A 276 6.52 -14.02 -8.81
CA PHE A 276 7.32 -13.16 -7.93
C PHE A 276 6.67 -12.90 -6.57
N LEU A 277 7.52 -12.75 -5.55
CA LEU A 277 7.16 -12.30 -4.21
C LEU A 277 8.15 -11.19 -3.79
N VAL A 278 7.64 -9.97 -3.61
CA VAL A 278 8.44 -8.80 -3.22
C VAL A 278 8.07 -8.40 -1.79
N LEU A 279 9.03 -8.49 -0.88
CA LEU A 279 8.82 -8.33 0.57
C LEU A 279 9.72 -7.24 1.13
N LYS A 280 9.13 -6.25 1.80
CA LYS A 280 9.88 -5.36 2.70
C LYS A 280 10.23 -6.09 3.99
N ILE A 281 11.47 -5.94 4.45
CA ILE A 281 11.91 -6.45 5.75
C ILE A 281 12.84 -5.47 6.47
N PHE A 282 12.87 -5.55 7.80
CA PHE A 282 13.96 -5.02 8.62
C PHE A 282 15.00 -6.13 8.86
N PRO A 283 16.26 -5.97 8.42
CA PRO A 283 17.28 -7.01 8.56
C PRO A 283 17.54 -7.38 10.02
N SER A 284 17.50 -8.68 10.30
CA SER A 284 17.91 -9.31 11.55
C SER A 284 18.60 -10.68 11.25
N PRO A 285 19.38 -11.24 12.18
CA PRO A 285 19.98 -12.57 12.01
C PRO A 285 18.95 -13.68 11.73
N GLU A 286 17.81 -13.59 12.41
CA GLU A 286 16.69 -14.54 12.33
C GLU A 286 15.99 -14.44 10.97
N ALA A 287 15.79 -13.22 10.45
CA ALA A 287 15.28 -13.00 9.10
C ALA A 287 16.21 -13.60 8.03
N GLU A 288 17.53 -13.41 8.14
CA GLU A 288 18.49 -14.05 7.22
C GLU A 288 18.56 -15.57 7.39
N ALA A 289 18.24 -16.11 8.59
CA ALA A 289 18.08 -17.55 8.79
C ALA A 289 16.79 -18.10 8.16
N PHE A 290 15.68 -17.36 8.22
CA PHE A 290 14.45 -17.67 7.49
C PHE A 290 14.68 -17.64 5.98
N ARG A 291 15.31 -16.58 5.45
CA ARG A 291 15.64 -16.44 4.02
C ARG A 291 16.42 -17.64 3.48
N ARG A 292 17.48 -18.07 4.19
CA ARG A 292 18.32 -19.21 3.79
C ARG A 292 17.57 -20.54 3.77
N ARG A 293 16.74 -20.82 4.80
CA ARG A 293 16.00 -22.09 4.93
C ARG A 293 14.78 -22.14 4.01
N MET A 294 13.92 -21.12 4.07
CA MET A 294 12.60 -21.15 3.44
C MET A 294 12.61 -20.63 2.00
N LEU A 295 13.33 -19.54 1.73
CA LEU A 295 13.23 -18.84 0.44
C LEU A 295 14.32 -19.25 -0.56
N GLN A 296 15.56 -19.41 -0.10
CA GLN A 296 16.75 -19.46 -0.96
C GLN A 296 17.46 -20.81 -1.09
N TYR A 297 17.05 -21.85 -0.33
CA TYR A 297 17.92 -23.00 -0.04
C TYR A 297 18.65 -23.55 -1.27
N SER A 298 19.95 -23.25 -1.33
CA SER A 298 20.84 -23.70 -2.39
C SER A 298 21.36 -25.07 -2.00
N ALA A 299 21.18 -26.06 -2.88
CA ALA A 299 21.90 -27.32 -2.76
C ALA A 299 23.41 -27.01 -2.74
N SER A 300 24.04 -27.24 -1.58
CA SER A 300 25.41 -26.83 -1.29
C SER A 300 26.37 -27.19 -2.43
N SER A 301 27.10 -26.21 -2.97
CA SER A 301 28.18 -26.43 -3.93
C SER A 301 29.08 -27.57 -3.46
N GLY A 302 29.22 -28.59 -4.30
CA GLY A 302 29.65 -29.91 -3.86
C GLY A 302 30.99 -29.96 -3.14
N LYS A 303 30.95 -30.30 -1.84
CA LYS A 303 32.03 -31.03 -1.16
C LYS A 303 31.43 -32.00 -0.15
N LYS A 304 31.71 -33.29 -0.33
CA LYS A 304 31.19 -34.40 0.49
C LYS A 304 31.46 -34.18 1.99
N ARG A 305 30.41 -34.05 2.79
CA ARG A 305 30.28 -34.72 4.10
C ARG A 305 28.83 -35.20 4.25
N ALA A 306 28.59 -36.43 3.80
CA ALA A 306 27.33 -37.11 4.07
C ALA A 306 27.43 -37.82 5.43
N SER A 307 26.84 -37.24 6.47
CA SER A 307 26.36 -37.92 7.68
C SER A 307 25.70 -36.90 8.62
N VAL A 308 24.54 -37.27 9.17
CA VAL A 308 23.77 -36.54 10.20
C VAL A 308 23.18 -35.18 9.78
N GLU A 309 22.14 -35.18 8.92
CA GLU A 309 21.21 -34.04 8.80
C GLU A 309 19.83 -34.39 8.19
N GLU A 310 19.36 -35.64 8.34
CA GLU A 310 18.10 -36.13 7.74
C GLU A 310 16.91 -36.15 8.72
N GLN A 311 16.79 -35.13 9.59
CA GLN A 311 15.70 -35.02 10.58
C GLN A 311 15.06 -33.63 10.73
N SER A 312 15.58 -32.56 10.10
CA SER A 312 15.10 -31.19 10.30
C SER A 312 13.93 -30.75 9.39
N GLY A 313 13.36 -31.65 8.60
CA GLY A 313 12.15 -31.41 7.79
C GLY A 313 12.25 -30.37 6.66
N ALA A 314 13.41 -29.72 6.47
CA ALA A 314 13.59 -28.61 5.52
C ALA A 314 13.16 -28.96 4.08
N ILE A 315 12.49 -28.02 3.41
CA ILE A 315 12.09 -28.17 1.99
C ILE A 315 13.34 -28.37 1.12
N LYS A 316 13.48 -29.54 0.50
CA LYS A 316 14.57 -29.85 -0.44
C LYS A 316 14.53 -28.88 -1.64
N GLY A 317 15.32 -27.81 -1.59
CA GLY A 317 15.54 -26.88 -2.72
C GLY A 317 14.88 -25.50 -2.63
N GLY A 318 14.32 -25.13 -1.47
CA GLY A 318 13.82 -23.77 -1.19
C GLY A 318 12.56 -23.38 -1.98
N ALA A 319 11.85 -22.35 -1.54
CA ALA A 319 10.60 -21.94 -2.19
C ALA A 319 10.80 -21.20 -3.53
N PHE A 320 11.96 -20.56 -3.77
CA PHE A 320 12.18 -19.71 -4.93
C PHE A 320 13.47 -20.07 -5.69
N GLU A 321 13.43 -19.93 -7.01
CA GLU A 321 14.59 -20.07 -7.91
C GLU A 321 15.72 -19.10 -7.55
N THR A 322 15.37 -17.84 -7.29
CA THR A 322 16.33 -16.81 -6.85
C THR A 322 15.67 -15.84 -5.87
N VAL A 323 16.46 -15.30 -4.94
CA VAL A 323 16.05 -14.18 -4.07
C VAL A 323 17.17 -13.16 -4.02
N LYS A 324 16.86 -11.90 -4.33
CA LYS A 324 17.81 -10.78 -4.33
C LYS A 324 17.44 -9.77 -3.25
N THR A 325 18.44 -9.23 -2.55
CA THR A 325 18.26 -8.20 -1.53
C THR A 325 18.54 -6.84 -2.13
N GLU A 326 17.60 -5.91 -1.99
CA GLU A 326 17.60 -4.61 -2.64
C GLU A 326 17.34 -3.48 -1.64
N LYS A 327 18.00 -2.34 -1.83
CA LYS A 327 17.66 -1.10 -1.15
C LYS A 327 17.41 -0.01 -2.20
N PRO A 328 16.18 0.12 -2.72
CA PRO A 328 15.88 1.03 -3.80
C PRO A 328 16.15 2.48 -3.37
N PRO A 329 16.73 3.36 -4.21
CA PRO A 329 17.11 4.74 -3.84
C PRO A 329 15.99 5.60 -3.24
N GLY A 330 14.71 5.29 -3.52
CA GLY A 330 13.52 5.88 -2.90
C GLY A 330 13.38 5.63 -1.39
N SER A 331 14.10 4.65 -0.87
CA SER A 331 14.21 4.32 0.56
C SER A 331 14.99 5.39 1.30
N ARG A 332 14.60 5.66 2.55
CA ARG A 332 15.34 6.64 3.37
C ARG A 332 16.70 6.08 3.76
N LYS A 333 17.75 6.91 3.70
CA LYS A 333 19.12 6.50 4.05
C LYS A 333 19.20 6.01 5.50
N GLU A 334 18.50 6.68 6.40
CA GLU A 334 18.39 6.33 7.82
C GLU A 334 17.45 5.16 8.13
N SER A 335 16.64 4.71 7.17
CA SER A 335 15.79 3.53 7.37
C SER A 335 16.61 2.26 7.29
N ARG A 336 16.33 1.29 8.15
CA ARG A 336 16.89 -0.08 8.05
C ARG A 336 16.22 -0.92 6.96
N GLU A 337 15.14 -0.44 6.35
CA GLU A 337 14.39 -1.17 5.33
C GLU A 337 15.28 -1.65 4.16
N VAL A 338 15.07 -2.92 3.79
CA VAL A 338 15.49 -3.51 2.52
C VAL A 338 14.31 -4.32 1.97
N TYR A 339 14.42 -4.73 0.71
CA TYR A 339 13.42 -5.54 0.03
C TYR A 339 14.06 -6.85 -0.43
N TRP A 340 13.37 -7.96 -0.25
CA TRP A 340 13.70 -9.22 -0.92
C TRP A 340 12.80 -9.39 -2.13
N VAL A 341 13.42 -9.50 -3.31
CA VAL A 341 12.76 -9.83 -4.57
C VAL A 341 12.98 -11.30 -4.83
N CYS A 342 11.96 -12.11 -4.56
CA CYS A 342 11.95 -13.56 -4.75
C CYS A 342 11.32 -13.86 -6.13
N LYS A 343 11.99 -14.66 -6.95
CA LYS A 343 11.54 -15.05 -8.30
C LYS A 343 11.49 -16.56 -8.43
N GLY A 344 10.49 -17.04 -9.16
CA GLY A 344 10.39 -18.43 -9.59
C GLY A 344 9.90 -19.32 -8.44
N PHE A 345 8.68 -19.07 -7.98
CA PHE A 345 8.08 -19.84 -6.89
C PHE A 345 7.90 -21.30 -7.34
N ARG A 346 8.47 -22.23 -6.58
CA ARG A 346 8.46 -23.68 -6.89
C ARG A 346 7.18 -24.39 -6.46
N GLY A 347 6.30 -23.70 -5.73
CA GLY A 347 5.27 -24.35 -4.92
C GLY A 347 5.83 -24.78 -3.56
N SER A 348 5.00 -25.42 -2.75
CA SER A 348 5.43 -26.03 -1.50
C SER A 348 4.70 -27.36 -1.32
N GLU A 349 5.44 -28.44 -1.06
CA GLU A 349 4.87 -29.76 -0.72
C GLU A 349 4.24 -29.76 0.69
N LYS A 350 4.77 -28.90 1.57
CA LYS A 350 4.27 -28.66 2.94
C LYS A 350 3.95 -27.17 3.13
N CYS A 351 2.74 -26.84 3.59
CA CYS A 351 2.46 -25.50 4.08
C CYS A 351 2.98 -25.42 5.52
N TRP A 352 3.81 -24.42 5.83
CA TRP A 352 4.45 -24.32 7.15
C TRP A 352 3.69 -23.31 8.01
N THR A 353 3.17 -23.77 9.14
CA THR A 353 2.63 -22.88 10.17
C THR A 353 3.76 -22.15 10.91
N LEU A 354 3.41 -21.09 11.64
CA LEU A 354 4.35 -20.40 12.53
C LEU A 354 4.84 -21.30 13.66
N ASP A 355 3.94 -22.11 14.22
CA ASP A 355 4.24 -22.98 15.36
C ASP A 355 5.26 -24.07 14.96
N GLU A 356 5.05 -24.75 13.83
CA GLU A 356 6.01 -25.71 13.27
C GLU A 356 7.39 -25.10 12.96
N TRP A 357 7.45 -23.79 12.70
CA TRP A 357 8.73 -23.09 12.51
C TRP A 357 9.44 -22.85 13.85
N TYR A 358 8.72 -22.44 14.90
CA TYR A 358 9.28 -22.28 16.23
C TYR A 358 9.75 -23.62 16.80
N GLU A 359 8.94 -24.69 16.67
CA GLU A 359 9.32 -26.05 17.05
C GLU A 359 10.61 -26.52 16.32
N MET A 360 10.75 -26.19 15.03
CA MET A 360 11.95 -26.48 14.25
C MET A 360 13.17 -25.62 14.67
N GLU A 361 12.98 -24.37 15.09
CA GLU A 361 14.08 -23.57 15.66
C GLU A 361 14.55 -24.12 17.01
N GLU A 362 13.61 -24.45 17.91
CA GLU A 362 13.93 -25.05 19.21
C GLU A 362 14.62 -26.42 19.08
N ALA A 363 14.23 -27.23 18.08
CA ALA A 363 14.87 -28.51 17.79
C ALA A 363 16.23 -28.40 17.07
N ALA A 364 16.64 -27.20 16.64
CA ALA A 364 17.89 -26.96 15.90
C ALA A 364 18.94 -26.16 16.70
N GLY A 365 18.61 -25.75 17.93
CA GLY A 365 19.51 -25.08 18.89
C GLY A 365 20.12 -26.05 19.91
#